data_AF-X1CP03-F1
#
_entry.id   AF-X1CP03-F1
#
_cell.length_a   1.000
_cell.length_b   1.000
_cell.length_c   1.000
_cell.angle_alpha   90.00
_cell.angle_beta   90.00
_cell.angle_gamma   90.00
#
_symmetry.space_group_name_H-M   'P 1'
#
loop_
_entity.id
_entity.type
_entity.pdbx_description
1 polymer ?
#
loop_
_entity_poly.entity_id
_entity_poly.type
_entity_poly.pdbx_seq_one_letter_code
_entity_poly.pdbx_strand_id
1 'polypeptide(L)'
;MNEKDKAPKMPVSTRKFQVGGQAVIEGVMMRSPKSFAVAIRKSNGQIMIKKEPYTALTERFKFLKIPIVRGAVVLIESLYLGIKALSFSAEEAMEEENPETKTLDAKKEKKGEIFVTLWLILSLLMGFALALFIFFYLPLILVELTGVKGGFLFNLIDGLIRITFFLIYIWAISLWKSMRRVFEYHGAEHKSIFAFEAGEDLTPENIKKYSTHHPGCGTSFLLVVMVVSILVFMFLGRPHNISERLTR
;
A
#
# COMPACT_ATOMS: atom_id res chain seq x y z
N MET A 1 -20.04 -28.48 -25.37
CA MET A 1 -20.28 -27.47 -24.33
C MET A 1 -21.07 -26.36 -24.98
N ASN A 2 -22.30 -26.15 -24.55
CA ASN A 2 -23.32 -25.41 -25.29
C ASN A 2 -23.05 -23.89 -25.21
N GLU A 3 -23.31 -23.16 -26.28
CA GLU A 3 -23.01 -21.72 -26.42
C GLU A 3 -23.82 -20.80 -25.47
N LYS A 4 -24.68 -21.40 -24.63
CA LYS A 4 -25.62 -20.75 -23.71
C LYS A 4 -25.08 -20.51 -22.29
N ASP A 5 -23.89 -21.01 -21.96
CA ASP A 5 -23.26 -20.81 -20.63
C ASP A 5 -22.30 -19.61 -20.58
N LYS A 6 -22.23 -18.80 -21.64
CA LYS A 6 -21.48 -17.54 -21.62
C LYS A 6 -22.28 -16.49 -20.86
N ALA A 7 -21.74 -16.03 -19.73
CA ALA A 7 -22.24 -14.89 -19.00
C ALA A 7 -22.54 -13.71 -19.96
N PRO A 8 -23.65 -12.98 -19.77
CA PRO A 8 -24.07 -11.93 -20.69
C PRO A 8 -22.96 -10.89 -20.82
N LYS A 9 -22.49 -10.67 -22.06
CA LYS A 9 -21.55 -9.59 -22.39
C LYS A 9 -22.27 -8.26 -22.14
N MET A 10 -22.06 -7.68 -20.96
CA MET A 10 -22.55 -6.34 -20.69
C MET A 10 -21.82 -5.35 -21.61
N PRO A 11 -22.53 -4.49 -22.35
CA PRO A 11 -21.88 -3.43 -23.11
C PRO A 11 -21.13 -2.50 -22.15
N VAL A 12 -19.82 -2.41 -22.31
CA VAL A 12 -18.95 -1.50 -21.54
C VAL A 12 -19.43 -0.08 -21.80
N SER A 13 -20.14 0.50 -20.83
CA SER A 13 -20.70 1.84 -20.95
C SER A 13 -19.59 2.85 -21.21
N THR A 14 -19.82 3.74 -22.18
CA THR A 14 -18.90 4.71 -22.79
C THR A 14 -18.40 5.85 -21.88
N ARG A 15 -18.44 5.68 -20.55
CA ARG A 15 -17.65 6.48 -19.60
C ARG A 15 -16.81 5.56 -18.74
N LYS A 16 -15.55 5.35 -19.14
CA LYS A 16 -14.56 4.71 -18.27
C LYS A 16 -14.33 5.63 -17.08
N PHE A 17 -14.87 5.24 -15.93
CA PHE A 17 -14.60 5.92 -14.67
C PHE A 17 -13.23 5.50 -14.16
N GLN A 18 -12.60 6.37 -13.36
CA GLN A 18 -11.31 6.04 -12.79
C GLN A 18 -11.43 4.89 -11.79
N VAL A 19 -10.54 3.90 -11.92
CA VAL A 19 -10.37 2.82 -10.97
C VAL A 19 -9.00 2.94 -10.33
N GLY A 20 -8.88 2.46 -9.10
CA GLY A 20 -7.61 2.31 -8.41
C GLY A 20 -7.62 1.02 -7.63
N GLY A 21 -6.46 0.57 -7.18
CA GLY A 21 -6.37 -0.67 -6.42
C GLY A 21 -5.27 -0.66 -5.38
N GLN A 22 -5.21 -1.76 -4.65
CA GLN A 22 -4.16 -2.07 -3.68
C GLN A 22 -3.99 -3.58 -3.63
N ALA A 23 -2.74 -4.05 -3.57
CA ALA A 23 -2.49 -5.45 -3.24
C ALA A 23 -2.84 -5.73 -1.77
N VAL A 24 -3.40 -6.91 -1.52
CA VAL A 24 -3.66 -7.44 -0.18
C VAL A 24 -3.07 -8.85 -0.07
N ILE A 25 -3.19 -9.49 1.09
CA ILE A 25 -2.68 -10.85 1.29
C ILE A 25 -3.47 -11.78 0.36
N GLU A 26 -2.76 -12.51 -0.48
CA GLU A 26 -3.32 -13.44 -1.47
C GLU A 26 -4.38 -12.83 -2.42
N GLY A 27 -4.34 -11.52 -2.67
CA GLY A 27 -5.40 -10.88 -3.45
C GLY A 27 -5.20 -9.43 -3.84
N VAL A 28 -6.26 -8.85 -4.40
CA VAL A 28 -6.31 -7.43 -4.79
C VAL A 28 -7.59 -6.77 -4.30
N MET A 29 -7.48 -5.52 -3.87
CA MET A 29 -8.59 -4.62 -3.66
C MET A 29 -8.69 -3.69 -4.87
N MET A 30 -9.89 -3.52 -5.39
CA MET A 30 -10.21 -2.60 -6.48
C MET A 30 -11.29 -1.61 -6.02
N ARG A 31 -11.09 -0.34 -6.33
CA ARG A 31 -11.99 0.76 -6.00
C ARG A 31 -12.50 1.45 -7.26
N SER A 32 -13.80 1.66 -7.29
CA SER A 32 -14.52 2.51 -8.25
C SER A 32 -15.20 3.67 -7.51
N PRO A 33 -15.76 4.67 -8.20
CA PRO A 33 -16.43 5.79 -7.54
C PRO A 33 -17.61 5.42 -6.63
N LYS A 34 -18.23 4.25 -6.83
CA LYS A 34 -19.46 3.84 -6.13
C LYS A 34 -19.34 2.54 -5.33
N SER A 35 -18.23 1.82 -5.46
CA SER A 35 -18.01 0.55 -4.77
C SER A 35 -16.54 0.22 -4.67
N PHE A 36 -16.17 -0.55 -3.66
CA PHE A 36 -14.90 -1.25 -3.64
C PHE A 36 -15.15 -2.76 -3.52
N ALA A 37 -14.21 -3.55 -4.02
CA ALA A 37 -14.24 -5.00 -3.95
C ALA A 37 -12.86 -5.52 -3.58
N VAL A 38 -12.82 -6.57 -2.77
CA VAL A 38 -11.61 -7.31 -2.43
C VAL A 38 -11.79 -8.72 -2.95
N ALA A 39 -10.84 -9.21 -3.75
CA ALA A 39 -10.82 -10.57 -4.26
C ALA A 39 -9.56 -11.27 -3.75
N ILE A 40 -9.74 -12.38 -3.03
CA ILE A 40 -8.67 -13.16 -2.41
C ILE A 40 -8.71 -14.58 -2.95
N ARG A 41 -7.54 -15.11 -3.28
CA ARG A 41 -7.35 -16.48 -3.75
C ARG A 41 -7.07 -17.40 -2.56
N LYS A 42 -7.99 -18.31 -2.31
CA LYS A 42 -7.86 -19.36 -1.30
C LYS A 42 -6.81 -20.39 -1.69
N SER A 43 -6.27 -21.12 -0.71
CA SER A 43 -5.29 -22.20 -0.92
C SER A 43 -5.82 -23.32 -1.82
N ASN A 44 -7.14 -23.57 -1.77
CA ASN A 44 -7.84 -24.54 -2.64
C ASN A 44 -8.10 -24.01 -4.07
N GLY A 45 -7.65 -22.78 -4.38
CA GLY A 45 -7.82 -22.13 -5.68
C GLY A 45 -9.14 -21.39 -5.89
N GLN A 46 -10.07 -21.43 -4.94
CA GLN A 46 -11.31 -20.65 -5.00
C GLN A 46 -11.02 -19.16 -4.83
N ILE A 47 -11.80 -18.32 -5.50
CA ILE A 47 -11.73 -16.87 -5.32
C ILE A 47 -12.90 -16.44 -4.46
N MET A 48 -12.60 -15.86 -3.30
CA MET A 48 -13.61 -15.23 -2.45
C MET A 48 -13.62 -13.74 -2.74
N ILE A 49 -14.82 -13.18 -2.87
CA ILE A 49 -15.03 -11.77 -3.22
C ILE A 49 -15.90 -11.11 -2.17
N LYS A 50 -15.40 -10.02 -1.59
CA LYS A 50 -16.17 -9.11 -0.75
C LYS A 50 -16.39 -7.81 -1.50
N LYS A 51 -17.66 -7.45 -1.72
CA LYS A 51 -18.05 -6.21 -2.39
C LYS A 51 -18.84 -5.35 -1.43
N GLU A 52 -18.50 -4.07 -1.35
CA GLU A 52 -19.21 -3.10 -0.53
C GLU A 52 -19.48 -1.81 -1.31
N PRO A 53 -20.63 -1.16 -1.06
CA PRO A 53 -20.88 0.18 -1.59
C PRO A 53 -19.88 1.16 -0.98
N TYR A 54 -19.41 2.10 -1.80
CA TYR A 54 -18.48 3.15 -1.40
C TYR A 54 -18.98 4.49 -1.93
N THR A 55 -18.87 5.53 -1.12
CA THR A 55 -19.09 6.90 -1.55
C THR A 55 -18.06 7.77 -0.88
N ALA A 56 -17.25 8.47 -1.67
CA ALA A 56 -16.21 9.33 -1.14
C ALA A 56 -16.78 10.39 -0.19
N LEU A 57 -16.09 10.67 0.91
CA LEU A 57 -16.49 11.75 1.84
C LEU A 57 -16.54 13.10 1.13
N THR A 58 -15.62 13.31 0.19
CA THR A 58 -15.57 14.50 -0.66
C THR A 58 -16.83 14.68 -1.52
N GLU A 59 -17.52 13.60 -1.88
CA GLU A 59 -18.81 13.66 -2.59
C GLU A 59 -19.99 13.90 -1.64
N ARG A 60 -19.87 13.50 -0.37
CA ARG A 60 -20.89 13.78 0.66
C ARG A 60 -20.85 15.24 1.12
N PHE A 61 -19.66 15.82 1.24
CA PHE A 61 -19.45 17.16 1.78
C PHE A 61 -18.66 18.06 0.82
N LYS A 62 -19.33 19.04 0.22
CA LYS A 62 -18.75 19.93 -0.81
C LYS A 62 -17.50 20.70 -0.33
N PHE A 63 -17.44 21.09 0.94
CA PHE A 63 -16.29 21.81 1.50
C PHE A 63 -15.01 20.97 1.57
N LEU A 64 -15.13 19.63 1.56
CA LEU A 64 -13.97 18.73 1.53
C LEU A 64 -13.31 18.67 0.14
N LYS A 65 -13.86 19.34 -0.89
CA LYS A 65 -13.27 19.39 -2.25
C LYS A 65 -12.16 20.44 -2.42
N ILE A 66 -11.88 21.25 -1.39
CA ILE A 66 -10.78 22.25 -1.41
C ILE A 66 -9.43 21.52 -1.58
N PRO A 67 -8.53 21.89 -2.51
CA PRO A 67 -7.38 21.05 -2.92
C PRO A 67 -6.54 20.43 -1.81
N ILE A 68 -6.17 21.20 -0.77
CA ILE A 68 -5.36 20.74 0.37
C ILE A 68 -6.17 19.78 1.25
N VAL A 69 -7.37 20.20 1.65
CA VAL A 69 -8.30 19.40 2.48
C VAL A 69 -8.70 18.12 1.76
N ARG A 70 -8.98 18.21 0.46
CA ARG A 70 -9.31 17.10 -0.43
C ARG A 70 -8.22 16.04 -0.44
N GLY A 71 -6.96 16.46 -0.57
CA GLY A 71 -5.83 15.54 -0.53
C GLY A 71 -5.77 14.77 0.80
N ALA A 72 -5.86 15.48 1.92
CA ALA A 72 -5.85 14.87 3.26
C ALA A 72 -7.02 13.90 3.46
N VAL A 73 -8.25 14.29 3.09
CA VAL A 73 -9.44 13.46 3.21
C VAL A 73 -9.33 12.20 2.35
N VAL A 74 -8.91 12.35 1.09
CA VAL A 74 -8.72 11.21 0.18
C VAL A 74 -7.64 10.26 0.71
N LEU A 75 -6.55 10.77 1.26
CA LEU A 75 -5.49 9.95 1.87
C LEU A 75 -6.02 9.16 3.07
N ILE A 76 -6.75 9.81 3.99
CA ILE A 76 -7.34 9.16 5.17
C ILE A 76 -8.36 8.09 4.75
N GLU A 77 -9.23 8.40 3.78
CA GLU A 77 -10.18 7.42 3.24
C GLU A 77 -9.48 6.22 2.60
N SER A 78 -8.47 6.46 1.77
CA SER A 78 -7.70 5.39 1.12
C SER A 78 -6.98 4.53 2.15
N LEU A 79 -6.38 5.14 3.19
CA LEU A 79 -5.73 4.41 4.27
C LEU A 79 -6.74 3.54 5.05
N TYR A 80 -7.90 4.10 5.41
CA TYR A 80 -8.96 3.37 6.10
C TYR A 80 -9.43 2.16 5.28
N LEU A 81 -9.71 2.36 3.99
CA LEU A 81 -10.12 1.28 3.09
C LEU A 81 -9.02 0.24 2.90
N GLY A 82 -7.76 0.68 2.78
CA GLY A 82 -6.60 -0.18 2.66
C GLY A 82 -6.41 -1.06 3.89
N ILE A 83 -6.50 -0.50 5.10
CA ILE A 83 -6.46 -1.24 6.37
C ILE A 83 -7.62 -2.22 6.43
N LYS A 84 -8.85 -1.78 6.12
CA LYS A 84 -10.04 -2.65 6.11
C LYS A 84 -9.87 -3.85 5.16
N ALA A 85 -9.32 -3.62 3.98
CA ALA A 85 -9.07 -4.68 3.01
C ALA A 85 -7.96 -5.65 3.45
N LEU A 86 -6.89 -5.13 4.05
CA LEU A 86 -5.80 -5.94 4.62
C LEU A 86 -6.29 -6.80 5.79
N SER A 87 -7.04 -6.23 6.74
CA SER A 87 -7.63 -6.96 7.85
C SER A 87 -8.52 -8.10 7.35
N PHE A 88 -9.38 -7.81 6.37
CA PHE A 88 -10.22 -8.83 5.76
C PHE A 88 -9.40 -9.96 5.10
N SER A 89 -8.34 -9.63 4.37
CA SER A 89 -7.46 -10.64 3.77
C SER A 89 -6.68 -11.46 4.79
N ALA A 90 -6.29 -10.86 5.91
CA ALA A 90 -5.59 -11.53 6.99
C ALA A 90 -6.52 -12.50 7.74
N GLU A 91 -7.75 -12.09 8.05
CA GLU A 91 -8.77 -12.93 8.69
C GLU A 91 -9.05 -14.19 7.86
N GLU A 92 -9.22 -14.05 6.54
CA GLU A 92 -9.50 -15.18 5.65
C GLU A 92 -8.28 -16.09 5.47
N ALA A 93 -7.06 -15.54 5.45
CA ALA A 93 -5.84 -16.34 5.44
C ALA A 93 -5.66 -17.15 6.74
N MET A 94 -6.01 -16.56 7.89
CA MET A 94 -5.95 -17.25 9.19
C MET A 94 -7.03 -18.32 9.34
N GLU A 95 -8.26 -18.07 8.84
CA GLU A 95 -9.34 -19.07 8.85
C GLU A 95 -8.96 -20.31 8.03
N GLU A 96 -8.20 -20.14 6.95
CA GLU A 96 -7.66 -21.28 6.18
C GLU A 96 -6.61 -22.09 6.91
N GLU A 97 -5.72 -21.42 7.67
CA GLU A 97 -4.67 -22.10 8.43
C GLU A 97 -5.23 -22.82 9.66
N ASN A 98 -6.32 -22.29 10.25
CA ASN A 98 -6.97 -22.88 11.41
C ASN A 98 -8.50 -22.76 11.37
N PRO A 99 -9.20 -23.69 10.69
CA PRO A 99 -10.65 -23.63 10.49
C PRO A 99 -11.48 -23.76 11.79
N GLU A 100 -10.87 -24.15 12.91
CA GLU A 100 -11.55 -24.26 14.22
C GLU A 100 -11.70 -22.92 14.95
N THR A 101 -11.03 -21.86 14.49
CA THR A 101 -10.98 -20.54 15.15
C THR A 101 -12.33 -19.83 15.25
N LYS A 102 -13.35 -20.20 14.46
CA LYS A 102 -14.71 -19.64 14.62
C LYS A 102 -15.50 -20.19 15.82
N THR A 103 -15.00 -21.22 16.52
CA THR A 103 -15.79 -21.91 17.57
C THR A 103 -15.26 -21.79 19.00
N LEU A 104 -14.15 -21.10 19.24
CA LEU A 104 -13.51 -21.08 20.56
C LEU A 104 -13.23 -19.69 21.16
N ASP A 105 -14.00 -18.64 20.82
CA ASP A 105 -13.89 -17.32 21.49
C ASP A 105 -15.11 -16.99 22.35
N ALA A 106 -15.60 -17.98 23.09
CA ALA A 106 -16.63 -17.77 24.12
C ALA A 106 -16.32 -18.53 25.41
N LYS A 107 -15.06 -18.49 25.88
CA LYS A 107 -14.63 -18.65 27.29
C LYS A 107 -13.12 -18.95 27.35
N LYS A 108 -12.26 -17.95 27.54
CA LYS A 108 -11.01 -18.09 28.32
C LYS A 108 -10.32 -16.73 28.58
N GLU A 109 -10.44 -16.32 29.85
CA GLU A 109 -9.56 -15.43 30.62
C GLU A 109 -9.20 -14.02 30.09
N LYS A 110 -9.94 -13.02 30.60
CA LYS A 110 -9.67 -11.57 30.53
C LYS A 110 -8.22 -11.12 30.83
N LYS A 111 -7.39 -11.94 31.49
CA LYS A 111 -5.97 -11.61 31.78
C LYS A 111 -5.05 -11.92 30.60
N GLY A 112 -5.34 -12.96 29.81
CA GLY A 112 -4.58 -13.31 28.61
C GLY A 112 -4.80 -12.32 27.47
N GLU A 113 -6.04 -11.86 27.30
CA GLU A 113 -6.41 -10.87 26.28
C GLU A 113 -5.68 -9.53 26.46
N ILE A 114 -5.51 -9.06 27.70
CA ILE A 114 -4.79 -7.81 28.00
C ILE A 114 -3.29 -7.96 27.70
N PHE A 115 -2.67 -9.09 28.07
CA PHE A 115 -1.26 -9.33 27.78
C PHE A 115 -1.00 -9.42 26.27
N VAL A 116 -1.85 -10.14 25.53
CA VAL A 116 -1.76 -10.26 24.07
C VAL A 116 -1.94 -8.89 23.41
N THR A 117 -2.95 -8.12 23.82
CA THR A 117 -3.20 -6.78 23.28
C THR A 117 -2.03 -5.84 23.57
N LEU A 118 -1.50 -5.85 24.79
CA LEU A 118 -0.34 -5.03 25.17
C LEU A 118 0.90 -5.43 24.38
N TRP A 119 1.14 -6.73 24.19
CA TRP A 119 2.25 -7.25 23.40
C TRP A 119 2.17 -6.83 21.93
N LEU A 120 0.98 -6.88 21.34
CA LEU A 120 0.74 -6.40 19.97
C LEU A 120 1.03 -4.91 19.83
N ILE A 121 0.54 -4.09 20.76
CA ILE A 121 0.81 -2.65 20.79
C ILE A 121 2.31 -2.39 20.91
N LEU A 122 2.99 -3.08 21.83
CA LEU A 122 4.43 -2.94 22.03
C LEU A 122 5.22 -3.33 20.77
N SER A 123 4.84 -4.44 20.12
CA SER A 123 5.48 -4.90 18.89
C SER A 123 5.29 -3.89 17.75
N LEU A 124 4.10 -3.30 17.63
CA LEU A 124 3.82 -2.25 16.66
C LEU A 124 4.67 -0.99 16.91
N LEU A 125 4.74 -0.53 18.17
CA LEU A 125 5.56 0.62 18.55
C LEU A 125 7.05 0.37 18.29
N MET A 126 7.54 -0.83 18.60
CA MET A 126 8.92 -1.22 18.35
C MET A 126 9.22 -1.30 16.86
N GLY A 127 8.32 -1.86 16.06
CA GLY A 127 8.45 -1.88 14.60
C GLY A 127 8.49 -0.47 14.00
N PHE A 128 7.62 0.42 14.49
CA PHE A 128 7.62 1.82 14.07
C PHE A 128 8.91 2.55 14.48
N ALA A 129 9.37 2.36 15.71
CA ALA A 129 10.64 2.93 16.20
C ALA A 129 11.83 2.42 15.37
N LEU A 130 11.87 1.14 15.03
CA LEU A 130 12.90 0.55 14.17
C LEU A 130 12.85 1.14 12.76
N ALA A 131 11.66 1.33 12.19
CA ALA A 131 11.51 1.98 10.90
C ALA A 131 12.04 3.43 10.92
N LEU A 132 11.68 4.23 11.94
CA LEU A 132 12.25 5.57 12.11
C LEU A 132 13.77 5.53 12.29
N PHE A 133 14.28 4.58 13.05
CA PHE A 133 15.71 4.41 13.21
C PHE A 133 16.39 4.14 11.87
N ILE A 134 15.94 3.16 11.09
CA ILE A 134 16.58 2.73 9.83
C ILE A 134 16.44 3.76 8.71
N PHE A 135 15.26 4.38 8.55
CA PHE A 135 15.00 5.27 7.40
C PHE A 135 15.23 6.76 7.70
N PHE A 136 15.31 7.14 8.98
CA PHE A 136 15.49 8.53 9.36
C PHE A 136 16.81 8.78 10.09
N TYR A 137 17.04 8.09 11.20
CA TYR A 137 18.18 8.40 12.08
C TYR A 137 19.50 7.80 11.60
N LEU A 138 19.49 6.56 11.11
CA LEU A 138 20.67 5.86 10.64
C LEU A 138 21.32 6.53 9.41
N PRO A 139 20.58 6.99 8.38
CA PRO A 139 21.15 7.76 7.27
C PRO A 139 21.88 9.01 7.76
N LEU A 140 21.33 9.73 8.74
CA LEU A 140 21.95 10.94 9.31
C LEU A 140 23.33 10.64 9.93
N ILE A 141 23.42 9.56 10.72
CA ILE A 141 24.71 9.15 11.32
C ILE A 141 25.71 8.81 10.22
N LEU A 142 25.29 8.06 9.19
CA LEU A 142 26.19 7.67 8.10
C LEU A 142 26.75 8.87 7.34
N VAL A 143 25.94 9.91 7.13
CA VAL A 143 26.41 11.16 6.50
C VAL A 143 27.39 11.88 7.41
N GLU A 144 27.15 11.94 8.73
CA GLU A 144 28.08 12.59 9.65
C GLU A 144 29.45 11.94 9.68
N LEU A 145 29.50 10.60 9.58
CA LEU A 145 30.76 9.85 9.49
C LEU A 145 31.58 10.20 8.23
N THR A 146 30.96 10.74 7.17
CA THR A 146 31.69 11.20 5.98
C THR A 146 32.50 12.48 6.21
N GLY A 147 32.25 13.22 7.31
CA GLY A 147 32.98 14.45 7.65
C GLY A 147 32.68 15.65 6.74
N VAL A 148 31.69 15.56 5.84
CA VAL A 148 31.35 16.62 4.89
C VAL A 148 30.81 17.86 5.61
N LYS A 149 31.46 19.01 5.37
CA LYS A 149 31.09 20.29 6.01
C LYS A 149 30.11 21.13 5.19
N GLY A 150 30.16 21.03 3.86
CA GLY A 150 29.31 21.84 2.96
C GLY A 150 27.86 21.35 2.97
N GLY A 151 26.90 22.26 3.19
CA GLY A 151 25.48 21.91 3.29
C GLY A 151 24.89 21.27 2.03
N PHE A 152 25.31 21.75 0.85
CA PHE A 152 24.89 21.17 -0.42
C PHE A 152 25.30 19.69 -0.54
N LEU A 153 26.59 19.41 -0.37
CA LEU A 153 27.13 18.06 -0.51
C LEU A 153 26.61 17.13 0.61
N PHE A 154 26.41 17.67 1.83
CA PHE A 154 25.79 16.94 2.94
C PHE A 154 24.38 16.46 2.59
N ASN A 155 23.51 17.36 2.12
CA ASN A 155 22.12 17.03 1.80
C ASN A 155 22.00 16.12 0.56
N LEU A 156 22.92 16.26 -0.41
CA LEU A 156 22.99 15.35 -1.54
C LEU A 156 23.35 13.93 -1.10
N ILE A 157 24.38 13.77 -0.27
CA ILE A 157 24.80 12.45 0.25
C ILE A 157 23.70 11.85 1.14
N ASP A 158 23.07 12.64 2.02
CA ASP A 158 21.94 12.19 2.84
C ASP A 158 20.80 11.65 1.97
N GLY A 159 20.43 12.40 0.94
CA GLY A 159 19.44 11.98 -0.05
C GLY A 159 19.78 10.65 -0.74
N LEU A 160 21.01 10.53 -1.23
CA LEU A 160 21.48 9.32 -1.91
C LEU A 160 21.51 8.11 -0.98
N ILE A 161 21.93 8.30 0.28
CA ILE A 161 21.90 7.23 1.29
C ILE A 161 20.45 6.80 1.55
N ARG A 162 19.51 7.74 1.73
CA ARG A 162 18.09 7.41 1.94
C ARG A 162 17.48 6.63 0.78
N ILE A 163 17.72 7.05 -0.47
CA ILE A 163 17.26 6.30 -1.65
C ILE A 163 17.88 4.90 -1.66
N THR A 164 19.18 4.79 -1.39
CA THR A 164 19.88 3.49 -1.36
C THR A 164 19.29 2.57 -0.30
N PHE A 165 19.06 3.06 0.92
CA PHE A 165 18.42 2.32 2.00
C PHE A 165 17.01 1.88 1.63
N PHE A 166 16.22 2.77 1.02
CA PHE A 166 14.88 2.45 0.56
C PHE A 166 14.88 1.34 -0.50
N LEU A 167 15.77 1.41 -1.50
CA LEU A 167 15.89 0.39 -2.54
C LEU A 167 16.38 -0.95 -1.98
N ILE A 168 17.38 -0.94 -1.09
CA ILE A 168 17.87 -2.13 -0.40
C ILE A 168 16.75 -2.77 0.42
N TYR A 169 15.96 -1.98 1.13
CA TYR A 169 14.84 -2.47 1.90
C TYR A 169 13.79 -3.17 1.03
N ILE A 170 13.34 -2.52 -0.05
CA ILE A 170 12.37 -3.10 -0.98
C ILE A 170 12.92 -4.40 -1.59
N TRP A 171 14.19 -4.42 -1.97
CA TRP A 171 14.86 -5.62 -2.44
C TRP A 171 14.89 -6.72 -1.37
N ALA A 172 15.29 -6.41 -0.13
CA ALA A 172 15.39 -7.37 0.96
C ALA A 172 14.04 -8.01 1.30
N ILE A 173 12.97 -7.21 1.43
CA ILE A 173 11.63 -7.76 1.71
C ILE A 173 11.11 -8.59 0.53
N SER A 174 11.50 -8.28 -0.71
CA SER A 174 11.09 -9.06 -1.89
C SER A 174 11.62 -10.50 -1.88
N LEU A 175 12.65 -10.79 -1.09
CA LEU A 175 13.20 -12.14 -0.95
C LEU A 175 12.30 -13.06 -0.11
N TRP A 176 11.43 -12.51 0.72
CA TRP A 176 10.48 -13.28 1.52
C TRP A 176 9.27 -13.71 0.69
N LYS A 177 8.94 -15.00 0.72
CA LYS A 177 7.86 -15.60 -0.10
C LYS A 177 6.53 -14.85 0.01
N SER A 178 6.13 -14.48 1.24
CA SER A 178 4.88 -13.75 1.49
C SER A 178 4.88 -12.36 0.84
N MET A 179 5.96 -11.60 0.97
CA MET A 179 6.08 -10.27 0.36
C MET A 179 6.23 -10.32 -1.15
N ARG A 180 6.98 -11.29 -1.67
CA ARG A 180 7.02 -11.57 -3.11
C ARG A 180 5.62 -11.80 -3.67
N ARG A 181 4.79 -12.58 -2.97
CA ARG A 181 3.40 -12.81 -3.39
C ARG A 181 2.58 -11.53 -3.42
N VAL A 182 2.68 -10.68 -2.40
CA VAL A 182 2.00 -9.38 -2.40
C VAL A 182 2.44 -8.51 -3.58
N PHE A 183 3.73 -8.53 -3.94
CA PHE A 183 4.23 -7.85 -5.14
C PHE A 183 3.71 -8.46 -6.46
N GLU A 184 3.52 -9.78 -6.53
CA GLU A 184 2.87 -10.42 -7.68
C GLU A 184 1.43 -9.93 -7.85
N TYR A 185 0.65 -9.86 -6.76
CA TYR A 185 -0.71 -9.32 -6.81
C TYR A 185 -0.74 -7.82 -7.11
N HIS A 186 0.25 -7.06 -6.66
CA HIS A 186 0.38 -5.65 -7.04
C HIS A 186 0.62 -5.48 -8.54
N GLY A 187 1.51 -6.29 -9.12
CA GLY A 187 1.69 -6.33 -10.56
C GLY A 187 0.40 -6.73 -11.31
N ALA A 188 -0.34 -7.70 -10.78
CA ALA A 188 -1.63 -8.11 -11.35
C ALA A 188 -2.70 -7.00 -11.27
N GLU A 189 -2.71 -6.23 -10.19
CA GLU A 189 -3.60 -5.08 -10.01
C GLU A 189 -3.34 -4.01 -11.08
N HIS A 190 -2.09 -3.58 -11.26
CA HIS A 190 -1.72 -2.62 -12.29
C HIS A 190 -2.11 -3.09 -13.71
N LYS A 191 -1.81 -4.35 -14.04
CA LYS A 191 -2.17 -4.90 -15.35
C LYS A 191 -3.68 -4.95 -15.58
N SER A 192 -4.45 -5.25 -14.53
CA SER A 192 -5.91 -5.29 -14.60
C SER A 192 -6.50 -3.90 -14.79
N ILE A 193 -5.93 -2.88 -14.12
CA ILE A 193 -6.31 -1.48 -14.33
C ILE A 193 -6.02 -1.06 -15.77
N PHE A 194 -4.82 -1.34 -16.29
CA PHE A 194 -4.49 -0.98 -17.67
C PHE A 194 -5.44 -1.63 -18.69
N ALA A 195 -5.74 -2.92 -18.55
CA ALA A 195 -6.69 -3.60 -19.42
C ALA A 195 -8.10 -2.95 -19.35
N PHE A 196 -8.55 -2.59 -18.15
CA PHE A 196 -9.81 -1.87 -17.95
C PHE A 196 -9.80 -0.48 -18.62
N GLU A 197 -8.72 0.28 -18.43
CA GLU A 197 -8.55 1.61 -19.03
C GLU A 197 -8.44 1.57 -20.55
N ALA A 198 -7.84 0.51 -21.10
CA ALA A 198 -7.84 0.21 -22.53
C ALA A 198 -9.21 -0.25 -23.04
N GLY A 199 -10.09 -0.74 -22.15
CA GLY A 199 -11.43 -1.22 -22.51
C GLY A 199 -11.40 -2.62 -23.12
N GLU A 200 -10.36 -3.38 -22.82
CA GLU A 200 -10.28 -4.80 -23.15
C GLU A 200 -11.07 -5.64 -22.14
N ASP A 201 -11.49 -6.83 -22.57
CA ASP A 201 -12.07 -7.81 -21.66
C ASP A 201 -11.03 -8.22 -20.60
N LEU A 202 -11.45 -8.28 -19.34
CA LEU A 202 -10.61 -8.65 -18.19
C LEU A 202 -10.33 -10.15 -18.14
N THR A 203 -9.63 -10.66 -19.14
CA THR A 203 -9.15 -12.05 -19.19
C THR A 203 -7.65 -12.12 -18.94
N PRO A 204 -7.13 -13.25 -18.40
CA PRO A 204 -5.70 -13.41 -18.18
C PRO A 204 -4.86 -13.18 -19.44
N GLU A 205 -5.37 -13.53 -20.62
CA GLU A 205 -4.68 -13.38 -21.91
C GLU A 205 -4.48 -11.91 -22.30
N ASN A 206 -5.48 -11.07 -22.04
CA ASN A 206 -5.41 -9.63 -22.30
C ASN A 206 -4.56 -8.92 -21.25
N ILE A 207 -4.81 -9.21 -19.97
CA ILE A 207 -4.13 -8.58 -18.83
C ILE A 207 -2.62 -8.81 -18.88
N LYS A 208 -2.15 -10.01 -19.26
CA LYS A 208 -0.72 -10.34 -19.30
C LYS A 208 0.12 -9.42 -20.18
N LYS A 209 -0.47 -8.84 -21.22
CA LYS A 209 0.19 -7.95 -22.19
C LYS A 209 0.62 -6.61 -21.59
N TYR A 210 -0.04 -6.19 -20.52
CA TYR A 210 0.20 -4.88 -19.91
C TYR A 210 1.42 -4.89 -18.97
N SER A 211 1.99 -3.70 -18.79
CA SER A 211 3.11 -3.46 -17.90
C SER A 211 2.69 -3.54 -16.44
N THR A 212 3.62 -3.91 -15.56
CA THR A 212 3.47 -3.80 -14.10
C THR A 212 3.78 -2.39 -13.59
N HIS A 213 4.23 -1.46 -14.44
CA HIS A 213 4.55 -0.09 -14.03
C HIS A 213 3.39 0.85 -14.35
N HIS A 214 2.59 1.18 -13.34
CA HIS A 214 1.45 2.09 -13.48
C HIS A 214 1.80 3.50 -12.96
N PRO A 215 1.53 4.59 -13.70
CA PRO A 215 1.82 5.96 -13.26
C PRO A 215 1.12 6.35 -11.96
N GLY A 216 -0.02 5.73 -11.66
CA GLY A 216 -0.78 5.92 -10.41
C GLY A 216 -0.26 5.12 -9.22
N CYS A 217 0.85 4.38 -9.34
CA CYS A 217 1.37 3.54 -8.27
C CYS A 217 1.97 4.36 -7.12
N GLY A 218 1.61 4.01 -5.88
CA GLY A 218 2.17 4.61 -4.67
C GLY A 218 3.68 4.43 -4.52
N THR A 219 4.27 3.33 -5.01
CA THR A 219 5.73 3.11 -4.94
C THR A 219 6.49 4.07 -5.86
N SER A 220 5.96 4.33 -7.05
CA SER A 220 6.48 5.37 -7.95
C SER A 220 6.31 6.76 -7.38
N PHE A 221 5.15 7.04 -6.75
CA PHE A 221 4.92 8.32 -6.07
C PHE A 221 5.92 8.57 -4.93
N LEU A 222 6.17 7.58 -4.07
CA LEU A 222 7.14 7.69 -2.97
C LEU A 222 8.56 7.97 -3.50
N LEU A 223 8.99 7.29 -4.56
CA LEU A 223 10.29 7.57 -5.19
C LEU A 223 10.37 8.99 -5.74
N VAL A 224 9.32 9.47 -6.43
CA VAL A 224 9.27 10.84 -6.95
C VAL A 224 9.34 11.85 -5.80
N VAL A 225 8.57 11.64 -4.72
CA VAL A 225 8.61 12.51 -3.53
C VAL A 225 10.01 12.53 -2.93
N MET A 226 10.67 11.37 -2.78
CA MET A 226 12.04 11.32 -2.26
C MET A 226 13.02 12.09 -3.14
N VAL A 227 12.99 11.88 -4.47
CA VAL A 227 13.88 12.60 -5.40
C VAL A 227 13.63 14.10 -5.36
N VAL A 228 12.37 14.54 -5.40
CA VAL A 228 12.01 15.96 -5.31
C VAL A 228 12.45 16.54 -3.97
N SER A 229 12.26 15.83 -2.86
CA SER A 229 12.74 16.25 -1.55
C SER A 229 14.25 16.46 -1.55
N ILE A 230 15.04 15.55 -2.13
CA ILE A 230 16.49 15.72 -2.24
C ILE A 230 16.85 16.98 -3.03
N LEU A 231 16.18 17.19 -4.17
CA LEU A 231 16.40 18.37 -5.01
C LEU A 231 16.04 19.68 -4.31
N VAL A 232 15.04 19.68 -3.43
CA VAL A 232 14.66 20.87 -2.64
C VAL A 232 15.64 21.07 -1.48
N PHE A 233 15.93 20.01 -0.71
CA PHE A 233 16.77 20.10 0.48
C PHE A 233 18.25 20.32 0.18
N MET A 234 18.74 19.95 -1.00
CA MET A 234 20.14 20.21 -1.38
C MET A 234 20.50 21.71 -1.33
N PHE A 235 19.52 22.61 -1.50
CA PHE A 235 19.74 24.06 -1.46
C PHE A 235 19.50 24.70 -0.08
N LEU A 236 18.97 23.96 0.89
CA LEU A 236 18.56 24.50 2.21
C LEU A 236 19.69 24.54 3.27
N GLY A 237 20.93 24.23 2.88
CA GLY A 237 22.10 24.25 3.76
C GLY A 237 22.11 23.13 4.82
N ARG A 238 23.19 23.06 5.60
CA ARG A 238 23.38 22.01 6.62
C ARG A 238 22.55 22.35 7.88
N PRO A 239 21.71 21.44 8.38
CA PRO A 239 21.05 21.65 9.66
C PRO A 239 22.06 21.56 10.82
N HIS A 240 22.00 22.53 11.73
CA HIS A 240 22.94 22.65 12.85
C HIS A 240 22.54 21.73 14.02
N ASN A 241 21.22 21.59 14.25
CA ASN A 241 20.68 20.88 15.41
C ASN A 241 19.76 19.72 14.99
N ILE A 242 19.55 18.75 15.88
CA ILE A 242 18.66 17.60 15.64
C ILE A 242 17.20 18.03 15.39
N SER A 243 16.75 19.11 16.05
CA SER A 243 15.40 19.66 15.84
C SER A 243 15.21 20.17 14.39
N GLU A 244 16.22 20.87 13.86
CA GLU A 244 16.21 21.33 12.45
C GLU A 244 16.25 20.17 11.46
N ARG A 245 16.81 19.03 11.86
CA ARG A 245 16.79 17.80 11.06
C ARG A 245 15.43 17.13 11.05
N LEU A 246 14.72 17.11 12.19
CA LEU A 246 13.40 16.50 12.32
C LEU A 246 12.28 17.30 11.63
N THR A 247 12.48 18.60 11.44
CA THR A 247 11.49 19.51 10.85
C THR A 247 11.70 19.76 9.36
N ARG A 248 12.73 19.15 8.76
CA ARG A 248 13.05 19.16 7.33
C ARG A 248 12.85 17.76 6.76
#